data_AF-A0A6V7WG82-F1
#
_entry.id   AF-A0A6V7WG82-F1
#
_cell.length_a   1.000
_cell.length_b   1.000
_cell.length_c   1.000
_cell.angle_alpha   90.00
_cell.angle_beta   90.00
_cell.angle_gamma   90.00
#
_symmetry.space_group_name_H-M   'P 1'
#
loop_
_entity.id
_entity.type
_entity.pdbx_description
1 polymer ?
#
loop_
_entity_poly.entity_id
_entity_poly.type
_entity_poly.pdbx_seq_one_letter_code
_entity_poly.pdbx_strand_id
1 'polypeptide(L)'
;MTFESWLGRHRSYFEEEGKTLPESSKVRLLLSKLGPEEYAQIERKMLPTKLSEMKFDELCNELVKEFSDHRSKLLKRFEALNVKCSAIQDIVEFGNVVNAQCERAEMALSIEELKILIFISGMPSDATSVRQ
;
A
#
# COMPACT_ATOMS: atom_id res chain seq x y z
N MET A 1 -1.15 -1.24 7.15
CA MET A 1 -1.43 0.06 6.49
C MET A 1 -0.22 0.36 5.61
N THR A 2 -0.39 0.62 4.31
CA THR A 2 0.74 0.96 3.42
C THR A 2 1.09 2.45 3.55
N PHE A 3 2.32 2.82 3.17
CA PHE A 3 2.70 4.24 3.18
C PHE A 3 1.83 5.08 2.25
N GLU A 4 1.45 4.54 1.09
CA GLU A 4 0.56 5.21 0.14
C GLU A 4 -0.80 5.58 0.76
N SER A 5 -1.46 4.65 1.46
CA SER A 5 -2.71 4.94 2.16
C SER A 5 -2.53 5.95 3.29
N TRP A 6 -1.41 5.88 4.01
CA TRP A 6 -1.07 6.86 5.05
C TRP A 6 -0.84 8.25 4.46
N LEU A 7 -0.08 8.34 3.36
CA LEU A 7 0.20 9.59 2.68
C LEU A 7 -1.08 10.20 2.12
N GLY A 8 -1.95 9.41 1.49
CA GLY A 8 -3.25 9.89 1.00
C GLY A 8 -4.12 10.52 2.11
N ARG A 9 -4.12 9.91 3.31
CA ARG A 9 -4.84 10.47 4.47
C ARG A 9 -4.21 11.78 4.99
N HIS A 10 -2.90 11.92 4.90
CA HIS A 10 -2.18 13.05 5.49
C HIS A 10 -1.76 14.13 4.49
N ARG A 11 -1.96 13.91 3.19
CA ARG A 11 -1.51 14.81 2.13
C ARG A 11 -2.07 16.22 2.29
N SER A 12 -3.36 16.34 2.63
CA SER A 12 -4.01 17.64 2.87
C SER A 12 -3.35 18.43 4.01
N TYR A 13 -2.85 17.77 5.06
CA TYR A 13 -2.11 18.45 6.13
C TYR A 13 -0.81 19.09 5.61
N PHE A 14 -0.13 18.48 4.64
CA PHE A 14 1.10 19.04 4.08
C PHE A 14 0.83 20.11 3.01
N GLU A 15 -0.28 19.99 2.27
CA GLU A 15 -0.65 20.87 1.16
C GLU A 15 -1.44 22.11 1.60
N GLU A 16 -2.40 21.95 2.52
CA GLU A 16 -3.28 23.02 2.97
C GLU A 16 -2.75 23.68 4.25
N GLU A 17 -2.64 22.93 5.34
CA GLU A 17 -2.17 23.46 6.62
C GLU A 17 -0.67 23.76 6.59
N GLY A 18 0.09 22.92 5.90
CA GLY A 18 1.53 23.07 5.73
C GLY A 18 1.92 24.01 4.60
N LYS A 19 1.00 24.71 3.94
CA LYS A 19 1.34 25.55 2.76
C LYS A 19 2.39 26.61 3.05
N THR A 20 2.40 27.16 4.26
CA THR A 20 3.35 28.18 4.72
C THR A 20 4.65 27.61 5.29
N LEU A 21 4.74 26.29 5.49
CA LEU A 21 5.93 25.65 6.02
C LEU A 21 7.04 25.58 4.96
N PRO A 22 8.30 25.89 5.34
CA PRO A 22 9.46 25.62 4.51
C PRO A 22 9.53 24.13 4.13
N GLU A 23 10.03 23.85 2.93
CA GLU A 23 10.15 22.48 2.42
C GLU A 23 10.97 21.57 3.35
N SER A 24 12.06 22.09 3.90
CA SER A 24 12.89 21.38 4.89
C SER A 24 12.13 21.00 6.16
N SER A 25 11.18 21.83 6.60
CA SER A 25 10.31 21.53 7.73
C SER A 25 9.29 20.44 7.39
N LYS A 26 8.75 20.43 6.16
CA LYS A 26 7.84 19.36 5.68
C LYS A 26 8.56 18.02 5.62
N VAL A 27 9.78 18.02 5.09
CA VAL A 27 10.66 16.84 5.02
C VAL A 27 10.96 16.31 6.42
N ARG A 28 11.38 17.17 7.35
CA ARG A 28 11.63 16.76 8.75
C ARG A 28 10.38 16.21 9.43
N LEU A 29 9.22 16.85 9.20
CA LEU A 29 7.95 16.39 9.75
C LEU A 29 7.60 15.00 9.19
N LEU A 30 7.75 14.79 7.88
CA LEU A 30 7.54 13.49 7.25
C LEU A 30 8.46 12.41 7.84
N LEU A 31 9.76 12.70 7.95
CA LEU A 31 10.74 11.78 8.53
C LEU A 31 10.43 11.43 9.99
N SER A 32 9.89 12.37 10.77
CA SER A 32 9.48 12.12 12.16
C SER A 32 8.27 11.19 12.31
N LYS A 33 7.56 10.89 11.21
CA LYS A 33 6.45 9.94 11.18
C LYS A 33 6.88 8.53 10.81
N LEU A 34 8.13 8.35 10.34
CA LEU A 34 8.71 7.04 10.09
C LEU A 34 9.14 6.41 11.41
N GLY A 35 8.99 5.09 11.51
CA GLY A 35 9.58 4.32 12.60
C GLY A 35 11.11 4.22 12.43
N PRO A 36 11.81 3.74 13.48
CA PRO A 36 13.27 3.66 13.46
C PRO A 36 13.81 2.71 12.38
N GLU A 37 13.09 1.62 12.09
CA GLU A 37 13.48 0.65 11.06
C GLU A 37 13.29 1.22 9.66
N GLU A 38 12.13 1.81 9.39
CA GLU A 38 11.79 2.41 8.09
C GLU A 38 12.71 3.60 7.78
N TYR A 39 13.00 4.43 8.80
CA TYR A 39 13.95 5.53 8.66
C TYR A 39 15.35 5.01 8.30
N ALA A 40 15.86 3.99 9.01
CA ALA A 40 17.18 3.44 8.72
C ALA A 40 17.26 2.75 7.35
N GLN A 41 16.17 2.14 6.88
CA GLN A 41 16.10 1.53 5.56
C GLN A 41 16.17 2.58 4.45
N ILE A 42 15.36 3.64 4.54
CA ILE A 42 15.34 4.68 3.51
C ILE A 42 16.62 5.52 3.54
N GLU A 43 17.19 5.79 4.72
CA GLU A 43 18.47 6.50 4.86
C GLU A 43 19.61 5.77 4.16
N ARG A 44 19.72 4.45 4.36
CA ARG A 44 20.73 3.62 3.68
C ARG A 44 20.56 3.63 2.16
N LYS A 45 19.31 3.61 1.68
CA LYS A 45 18.98 3.60 0.24
C LYS A 45 19.30 4.94 -0.45
N MET A 46 19.15 6.05 0.25
CA MET A 46 19.34 7.39 -0.32
C MET A 46 20.79 7.87 -0.31
N LEU A 47 21.72 7.13 0.31
CA LEU A 47 23.14 7.48 0.29
C LEU A 47 23.67 7.62 -1.14
N PRO A 48 24.52 8.64 -1.41
CA PRO A 48 25.12 9.58 -0.46
C PRO A 48 24.26 10.79 -0.09
N THR A 49 23.07 10.95 -0.69
CA THR A 49 22.17 12.09 -0.45
C THR A 49 21.53 11.99 0.93
N LYS A 50 21.51 13.11 1.66
CA LYS A 50 20.82 13.16 2.95
C LYS A 50 19.32 13.34 2.76
N LEU A 51 18.53 12.58 3.51
CA LEU A 51 17.06 12.68 3.50
C LEU A 51 16.56 14.09 3.80
N SER A 52 17.27 14.85 4.66
CA SER A 52 16.92 16.22 5.02
C SER A 52 17.13 17.26 3.91
N GLU A 53 17.89 16.90 2.87
CA GLU A 53 18.22 17.78 1.73
C GLU A 53 17.36 17.46 0.50
N MET A 54 16.58 16.38 0.55
CA MET A 54 15.63 16.01 -0.52
C MET A 54 14.42 16.94 -0.52
N LYS A 55 13.80 17.10 -1.70
CA LYS A 55 12.51 17.78 -1.79
C LYS A 55 11.41 16.90 -1.21
N PHE A 56 10.35 17.54 -0.71
CA PHE A 56 9.22 16.83 -0.11
C PHE A 56 8.59 15.82 -1.07
N ASP A 57 8.28 16.23 -2.31
CA ASP A 57 7.67 15.34 -3.31
C ASP A 57 8.60 14.18 -3.71
N GLU A 58 9.91 14.43 -3.83
CA GLU A 58 10.90 13.40 -4.14
C GLU A 58 10.96 12.35 -3.02
N LEU A 59 10.99 12.79 -1.77
CA LEU A 59 10.97 11.90 -0.60
C LEU A 59 9.65 11.12 -0.51
N CYS A 60 8.50 11.75 -0.76
CA CYS A 60 7.21 11.06 -0.81
C CYS A 60 7.20 9.95 -1.86
N ASN A 61 7.72 10.23 -3.06
CA ASN A 61 7.77 9.24 -4.14
C ASN A 61 8.67 8.05 -3.79
N GLU A 62 9.83 8.29 -3.18
CA GLU A 62 10.72 7.20 -2.77
C GLU A 62 10.15 6.38 -1.61
N LEU A 63 9.46 7.02 -0.66
CA LEU A 63 8.78 6.32 0.42
C LEU A 63 7.58 5.49 -0.09
N VAL A 64 6.80 6.01 -1.04
CA VAL A 64 5.75 5.23 -1.72
C VAL A 64 6.40 4.03 -2.39
N LYS A 65 7.45 4.24 -3.19
CA LYS A 65 8.13 3.16 -3.89
C LYS A 65 8.69 2.10 -2.96
N GLU A 66 9.27 2.47 -1.82
CA GLU A 66 9.88 1.50 -0.91
C GLU A 66 8.82 0.74 -0.10
N PHE A 67 7.84 1.46 0.44
CA PHE A 67 6.87 0.93 1.41
C PHE A 67 5.46 0.69 0.81
N SER A 68 5.34 0.70 -0.51
CA SER A 68 4.12 0.27 -1.21
C SER A 68 3.94 -1.25 -1.18
N ASP A 69 2.71 -1.68 -1.45
CA ASP A 69 2.39 -3.09 -1.63
C ASP A 69 2.86 -3.56 -3.02
N HIS A 70 4.06 -4.15 -3.05
CA HIS A 70 4.74 -4.68 -4.25
C HIS A 70 4.08 -5.93 -4.84
N ARG A 71 3.07 -6.50 -4.18
CA ARG A 71 2.39 -7.69 -4.69
C ARG A 71 1.72 -7.40 -6.02
N SER A 72 1.69 -8.39 -6.91
CA SER A 72 1.03 -8.26 -8.21
C SER A 72 -0.47 -8.00 -8.02
N LYS A 73 -1.10 -7.29 -8.97
CA LYS A 73 -2.56 -7.08 -8.96
C LYS A 73 -3.31 -8.41 -8.86
N LEU A 74 -2.83 -9.43 -9.58
CA LEU A 74 -3.37 -10.78 -9.56
C LEU A 74 -3.39 -11.36 -8.14
N LEU A 75 -2.29 -11.26 -7.40
CA LEU A 75 -2.20 -11.76 -6.03
C LEU A 75 -3.16 -11.02 -5.09
N LYS A 76 -3.22 -9.68 -5.16
CA LYS A 76 -4.16 -8.88 -4.35
C LYS A 76 -5.62 -9.26 -4.62
N ARG A 77 -5.99 -9.46 -5.89
CA ARG A 77 -7.33 -9.89 -6.32
C ARG A 77 -7.65 -11.30 -5.85
N PHE A 78 -6.69 -12.21 -5.96
CA PHE A 78 -6.84 -13.57 -5.48
C PHE A 78 -7.04 -13.61 -3.96
N GLU A 79 -6.28 -12.83 -3.19
CA GLU A 79 -6.48 -12.70 -1.75
C GLU A 79 -7.86 -12.13 -1.41
N ALA A 80 -8.33 -11.10 -2.12
CA ALA A 80 -9.66 -10.52 -1.93
C ALA A 80 -10.78 -11.55 -2.15
N LEU A 81 -10.64 -12.43 -3.16
CA LEU A 81 -11.58 -13.53 -3.41
C LEU A 81 -11.60 -14.59 -2.30
N ASN A 82 -10.48 -14.73 -1.57
CA ASN A 82 -10.34 -15.73 -0.51
C ASN A 82 -10.73 -15.21 0.87
N VAL A 83 -11.25 -13.97 0.98
CA VAL A 83 -11.77 -13.41 2.22
C VAL A 83 -12.99 -14.22 2.68
N LYS A 84 -12.96 -14.71 3.92
CA LYS A 84 -14.02 -15.53 4.51
C LYS A 84 -14.62 -14.85 5.72
N CYS A 85 -15.95 -14.93 5.85
CA CYS A 85 -16.64 -14.48 7.05
C CYS A 85 -16.37 -15.45 8.19
N SER A 86 -16.03 -14.93 9.36
CA SER A 86 -15.89 -15.74 10.58
C SER A 86 -17.26 -16.10 11.16
N ALA A 87 -17.36 -17.23 11.87
CA ALA A 87 -18.61 -17.72 12.44
C ALA A 87 -19.28 -16.77 13.46
N ILE A 88 -18.49 -15.86 14.04
CA ILE A 88 -18.95 -14.89 15.06
C ILE A 88 -18.96 -13.45 14.56
N GLN A 89 -18.61 -13.20 13.29
CA GLN A 89 -18.48 -11.86 12.74
C GLN A 89 -19.84 -11.31 12.32
N ASP A 90 -20.08 -10.04 12.62
CA ASP A 90 -21.26 -9.33 12.12
C ASP A 90 -21.20 -9.20 10.59
N ILE A 91 -22.34 -9.42 9.93
CA ILE A 91 -22.42 -9.46 8.47
C ILE A 91 -22.15 -8.08 7.85
N VAL A 92 -22.58 -7.00 8.50
CA VAL A 92 -22.35 -5.63 8.01
C VAL A 92 -20.87 -5.29 8.12
N GLU A 93 -20.24 -5.65 9.24
CA GLU A 93 -18.80 -5.50 9.41
C GLU A 93 -18.02 -6.33 8.38
N PHE A 94 -18.45 -7.57 8.10
CA PHE A 94 -17.86 -8.38 7.04
C PHE A 94 -18.00 -7.72 5.66
N GLY A 95 -19.16 -7.15 5.34
CA GLY A 95 -19.38 -6.39 4.11
C GLY A 95 -18.41 -5.22 3.95
N ASN A 96 -18.15 -4.48 5.04
CA ASN A 96 -17.16 -3.39 5.03
C ASN A 96 -15.74 -3.90 4.77
N VAL A 97 -15.38 -5.05 5.34
CA VAL A 97 -14.08 -5.70 5.09
C VAL A 97 -13.97 -6.13 3.62
N VAL A 98 -14.99 -6.76 3.06
CA VAL A 98 -15.02 -7.16 1.64
C VAL A 98 -14.83 -5.93 0.74
N ASN A 99 -15.58 -4.86 0.99
CA ASN A 99 -15.47 -3.62 0.22
C ASN A 99 -14.04 -3.05 0.25
N ALA A 100 -13.44 -2.94 1.44
CA ALA A 100 -12.08 -2.43 1.59
C ALA A 100 -11.03 -3.29 0.84
N GLN A 101 -11.21 -4.61 0.84
CA GLN A 101 -10.33 -5.53 0.12
C GLN A 101 -10.48 -5.42 -1.40
N CYS A 102 -11.72 -5.26 -1.89
CA CYS A 102 -11.99 -5.05 -3.32
C CYS A 102 -11.37 -3.75 -3.84
N GLU A 103 -11.50 -2.64 -3.12
CA GLU A 103 -10.88 -1.36 -3.50
C GLU A 103 -9.36 -1.47 -3.52
N ARG A 104 -8.77 -2.09 -2.48
CA ARG A 104 -7.31 -2.30 -2.42
C ARG A 104 -6.78 -3.22 -3.53
N ALA A 105 -7.60 -4.15 -4.00
CA ALA A 105 -7.25 -5.08 -5.06
C ALA A 105 -7.53 -4.55 -6.47
N GLU A 106 -8.08 -3.34 -6.62
CA GLU A 106 -8.55 -2.80 -7.90
C GLU A 106 -9.45 -3.82 -8.62
N MET A 107 -10.55 -4.23 -7.97
CA MET A 107 -11.42 -5.34 -8.38
C MET A 107 -12.28 -5.07 -9.64
N ALA A 108 -11.99 -4.00 -10.38
CA ALA A 108 -12.56 -3.75 -11.70
C ALA A 108 -11.92 -4.71 -12.73
N LEU A 109 -12.41 -5.94 -12.76
CA LEU A 109 -11.92 -7.03 -13.61
C LEU A 109 -12.63 -7.02 -14.97
N SER A 110 -11.87 -7.21 -16.02
CA SER A 110 -12.42 -7.72 -17.28
C SER A 110 -12.89 -9.17 -17.14
N ILE A 111 -13.74 -9.61 -18.07
CA ILE A 111 -14.20 -11.01 -18.13
C ILE A 111 -13.01 -11.98 -18.20
N GLU A 112 -11.95 -11.62 -18.91
CA GLU A 112 -10.77 -12.48 -19.07
C GLU A 112 -9.95 -12.59 -17.78
N GLU A 113 -9.76 -11.48 -17.06
CA GLU A 113 -9.09 -11.51 -15.76
C GLU A 113 -9.88 -12.32 -14.72
N LEU A 114 -11.22 -12.26 -14.76
CA LEU A 114 -12.07 -13.09 -13.92
C LEU A 114 -11.92 -14.58 -14.24
N LYS A 115 -11.88 -14.97 -15.53
CA LYS A 115 -11.63 -16.36 -15.93
C LYS A 115 -10.27 -16.85 -15.43
N ILE A 116 -9.23 -16.03 -15.53
CA ILE A 116 -7.88 -16.37 -15.03
C ILE A 116 -7.92 -16.60 -13.51
N LEU A 117 -8.61 -15.74 -12.76
CA LEU A 117 -8.77 -15.91 -11.32
C LEU A 117 -9.52 -17.19 -10.95
N ILE A 118 -10.62 -17.50 -11.65
CA ILE A 118 -11.38 -18.75 -11.46
C ILE A 118 -10.47 -19.95 -11.76
N PHE A 119 -9.73 -19.92 -12.87
CA PHE A 119 -8.78 -20.97 -13.23
C PHE A 119 -7.74 -21.21 -12.13
N ILE A 120 -7.11 -20.13 -11.65
CA ILE A 120 -6.09 -20.22 -10.58
C ILE A 120 -6.70 -20.75 -9.27
N SER A 121 -7.94 -20.36 -8.95
CA SER A 121 -8.64 -20.84 -7.74
C SER A 121 -8.97 -22.32 -7.76
N GLY A 122 -9.17 -22.89 -8.96
CA GLY A 122 -9.46 -24.31 -9.14
C GLY A 122 -8.21 -25.20 -9.21
N MET A 123 -7.01 -24.63 -9.22
CA MET A 123 -5.77 -25.43 -9.25
C MET A 123 -5.50 -26.07 -7.88
N PRO A 124 -5.04 -27.34 -7.84
CA PRO A 124 -4.68 -28.00 -6.58
C PRO A 124 -3.49 -27.31 -5.90
N SER A 125 -3.49 -27.31 -4.57
CA SER A 125 -2.52 -26.64 -3.69
C SER A 125 -1.05 -27.03 -3.93
N ASP A 126 -0.82 -28.14 -4.63
CA ASP A 126 0.52 -28.69 -4.89
C ASP A 126 1.12 -28.17 -6.22
N ALA A 127 0.33 -27.45 -7.03
CA ALA A 127 0.76 -26.83 -8.29
C ALA A 127 1.28 -25.38 -8.11
N THR A 128 1.60 -24.98 -6.89
CA THR A 128 1.74 -23.58 -6.43
C THR A 128 3.06 -22.88 -6.85
N SER A 129 3.86 -23.43 -7.76
CA SER A 129 5.12 -22.80 -8.22
C SER A 129 4.92 -21.52 -9.01
N VAL A 130 3.70 -21.19 -9.41
CA VAL A 130 3.35 -20.00 -10.23
C VAL A 130 3.04 -18.75 -9.38
N ARG A 131 3.23 -18.80 -8.04
CA ARG A 131 2.88 -17.70 -7.11
C ARG A 131 4.05 -16.80 -6.68
N GLN A 132 5.22 -16.90 -7.30
CA GLN A 132 6.37 -16.00 -7.05
C GLN A 132 6.36 -14.79 -7.98
#